data_AF-A0A9D7FU53-F1
#
_entry.id   AF-A0A9D7FU53-F1
#
_cell.length_a   1.000
_cell.length_b   1.000
_cell.length_c   1.000
_cell.angle_alpha   90.00
_cell.angle_beta   90.00
_cell.angle_gamma   90.00
#
_symmetry.space_group_name_H-M   'P 1'
#
loop_
_entity.id
_entity.type
_entity.pdbx_description
1 polymer ?
#
loop_
_entity_poly.entity_id
_entity_poly.type
_entity_poly.pdbx_seq_one_letter_code
_entity_poly.pdbx_strand_id
1 'polypeptide(L)'
;MTPACLAGGTLLSAAAWFSECISLLVVLHGFGESIHWIEATFIYTFATLAGAALFFLPGGIGGTEATMVAMLREISHTGAAVASLATVLTRMVTLWFAAAIGFAALFFCPLPVSEEVEADMKKENEAL
;
A
#
# COMPACT_ATOMS: atom_id res chain seq x y z
N MET A 1 25.02 2.74 -9.92
CA MET A 1 23.68 3.30 -9.66
C MET A 1 23.75 4.80 -9.92
N THR A 2 23.17 5.29 -11.01
CA THR A 2 23.16 6.72 -11.32
C THR A 2 22.22 7.44 -10.33
N PRO A 3 22.61 8.60 -9.75
CA PRO A 3 21.78 9.33 -8.77
C PRO A 3 20.39 9.71 -9.32
N ALA A 4 20.26 9.81 -10.65
CA ALA A 4 18.99 10.01 -11.33
C ALA A 4 17.98 8.86 -11.14
N CYS A 5 18.43 7.60 -11.06
CA CYS A 5 17.52 6.46 -10.83
C CYS A 5 16.94 6.48 -9.41
N LEU A 6 17.73 6.88 -8.41
CA LEU A 6 17.25 7.00 -7.02
C LEU A 6 16.25 8.14 -6.88
N ALA A 7 16.52 9.29 -7.47
CA ALA A 7 15.58 10.42 -7.46
C ALA A 7 14.25 10.05 -8.14
N GLY A 8 14.31 9.38 -9.29
CA GLY A 8 13.12 8.90 -10.00
C GLY A 8 12.30 7.91 -9.17
N GLY A 9 12.95 6.93 -8.55
CA GLY A 9 12.28 5.95 -7.68
C GLY A 9 11.60 6.59 -6.47
N THR A 10 12.29 7.50 -5.78
CA THR A 10 11.71 8.21 -4.62
C THR A 10 10.52 9.07 -5.00
N LEU A 11 10.58 9.79 -6.13
CA LEU A 11 9.47 10.60 -6.62
C LEU A 11 8.25 9.73 -6.98
N LEU A 12 8.49 8.58 -7.61
CA LEU A 12 7.42 7.64 -7.94
C LEU A 12 6.77 7.08 -6.68
N SER A 13 7.57 6.72 -5.67
CA SER A 13 7.06 6.27 -4.37
C SER A 13 6.25 7.36 -3.67
N ALA A 14 6.71 8.60 -3.68
CA ALA A 14 5.98 9.73 -3.11
C ALA A 14 4.64 9.97 -3.81
N ALA A 15 4.61 9.89 -5.16
CA ALA A 15 3.38 10.01 -5.94
C ALA A 15 2.40 8.85 -5.64
N ALA A 16 2.91 7.63 -5.52
CA ALA A 16 2.11 6.47 -5.17
C ALA A 16 1.46 6.62 -3.78
N TRP A 17 2.23 7.03 -2.76
CA TRP A 17 1.71 7.32 -1.42
C TRP A 17 0.67 8.44 -1.41
N PHE A 18 0.89 9.49 -2.20
CA PHE A 18 -0.08 10.57 -2.30
C PHE A 18 -1.41 10.12 -2.91
N SER A 19 -1.37 9.21 -3.89
CA SER A 19 -2.58 8.62 -4.47
C SER A 19 -3.42 7.88 -3.44
N GLU A 20 -2.82 7.24 -2.44
CA GLU A 20 -3.56 6.54 -1.37
C GLU A 20 -4.26 7.52 -0.43
N CYS A 21 -3.63 8.66 -0.13
CA CYS A 21 -4.22 9.73 0.69
C CYS A 21 -5.47 10.31 0.00
N ILE A 22 -5.40 10.53 -1.32
CA ILE A 22 -6.53 10.99 -2.13
C ILE A 22 -7.66 9.95 -2.09
N SER A 23 -7.35 8.66 -2.19
CA SER A 23 -8.35 7.60 -2.13
C SER A 23 -9.17 7.67 -0.83
N LEU A 24 -8.50 7.81 0.32
CA LEU A 24 -9.18 7.96 1.61
C LEU A 24 -10.09 9.20 1.64
N LEU A 25 -9.60 10.34 1.14
CA LEU A 25 -10.38 11.58 1.08
C LEU A 25 -11.64 11.43 0.22
N VAL A 26 -11.51 10.84 -0.97
CA VAL A 26 -12.62 10.61 -1.89
C VAL A 26 -13.66 9.66 -1.28
N VAL A 27 -13.21 8.60 -0.61
CA VAL A 27 -14.12 7.66 0.06
C VAL A 27 -14.90 8.35 1.18
N LEU A 28 -14.24 9.16 2.01
CA LEU A 28 -14.88 9.92 3.09
C LEU A 28 -15.88 10.96 2.55
N HIS A 29 -15.52 11.70 1.50
CA HIS A 29 -16.45 12.61 0.82
C HIS A 29 -17.65 11.87 0.23
N GLY A 30 -17.46 10.65 -0.27
CA GLY A 30 -18.53 9.78 -0.77
C GLY A 30 -19.55 9.37 0.30
N PHE A 31 -19.13 9.30 1.57
CA PHE A 31 -20.02 9.05 2.72
C PHE A 31 -20.67 10.32 3.29
N GLY A 32 -20.41 11.49 2.69
CA GLY A 32 -20.95 12.78 3.14
C GLY A 32 -20.16 13.44 4.27
N GLU A 33 -19.00 12.90 4.64
CA GLU A 33 -18.12 13.48 5.66
C GLU A 33 -17.24 14.56 5.04
N SER A 34 -17.34 15.80 5.50
CA SER A 34 -16.54 16.92 4.99
C SER A 34 -15.21 17.04 5.75
N ILE A 35 -14.22 16.25 5.35
CA ILE A 35 -12.88 16.28 5.94
C ILE A 35 -11.91 17.09 5.09
N HIS A 36 -11.00 17.82 5.74
CA HIS A 36 -9.97 18.60 5.06
C HIS A 36 -8.87 17.68 4.51
N TRP A 37 -8.33 17.99 3.33
CA TRP A 37 -7.29 17.17 2.68
C TRP A 37 -6.03 16.97 3.53
N ILE A 38 -5.67 17.97 4.35
CA ILE A 38 -4.54 17.90 5.29
C ILE A 38 -4.80 16.87 6.39
N GLU A 39 -6.00 16.84 6.95
CA GLU A 39 -6.38 15.87 8.00
C GLU A 39 -6.38 14.45 7.46
N ALA A 40 -7.01 14.22 6.30
CA ALA A 40 -7.03 12.89 5.67
C ALA A 40 -5.61 12.37 5.37
N THR A 41 -4.73 13.25 4.86
CA THR A 41 -3.32 12.92 4.59
C THR A 41 -2.57 12.61 5.87
N PHE A 42 -2.75 13.42 6.93
CA PHE A 42 -2.11 13.20 8.23
C PHE A 42 -2.56 11.87 8.87
N ILE A 43 -3.86 11.62 8.89
CA ILE A 43 -4.43 10.38 9.43
C ILE A 43 -3.91 9.16 8.67
N TYR A 44 -3.92 9.20 7.33
CA TYR A 44 -3.46 8.08 6.51
C TYR A 44 -1.97 7.78 6.71
N THR A 45 -1.13 8.81 6.64
CA THR A 45 0.33 8.67 6.78
C THR A 45 0.74 8.26 8.19
N PHE A 46 0.09 8.81 9.22
CA PHE A 46 0.37 8.42 10.61
C PHE A 46 -0.13 7.00 10.90
N ALA A 47 -1.32 6.62 10.45
CA ALA A 47 -1.86 5.28 10.66
C ALA A 47 -1.03 4.20 9.93
N THR A 48 -0.56 4.48 8.72
CA THR A 48 0.35 3.57 8.00
C THR A 48 1.69 3.44 8.70
N LEU A 49 2.28 4.56 9.15
CA LEU A 49 3.53 4.53 9.91
C LEU A 49 3.39 3.80 11.25
N ALA A 50 2.36 4.13 12.03
CA ALA A 50 2.09 3.50 13.32
C ALA A 50 1.75 2.02 13.15
N GLY A 51 0.88 1.66 12.21
CA GLY A 51 0.52 0.27 11.95
C GLY A 51 1.68 -0.58 11.44
N ALA A 52 2.53 -0.03 10.57
CA ALA A 52 3.72 -0.73 10.09
C ALA A 52 4.79 -0.89 11.19
N ALA A 53 5.04 0.17 11.98
CA ALA A 53 6.04 0.15 13.04
C ALA A 53 5.65 -0.72 14.25
N LEU A 54 4.35 -0.79 14.58
CA LEU A 54 3.87 -1.50 15.76
C LEU A 54 3.66 -3.01 15.53
N PHE A 55 3.39 -3.45 14.29
CA PHE A 55 2.94 -4.83 14.07
C PHE A 55 3.85 -5.70 13.21
N PHE A 56 4.73 -5.15 12.35
CA PHE A 56 5.55 -5.93 11.40
C PHE A 56 4.78 -7.01 10.60
N LEU A 57 3.45 -6.92 10.55
CA LEU A 57 2.61 -7.86 9.84
C LEU A 57 2.69 -7.55 8.34
N PRO A 58 2.83 -8.58 7.47
CA PRO A 58 2.82 -8.37 6.03
C PRO A 58 1.51 -7.66 5.64
N GLY A 59 1.61 -6.42 5.14
CA GLY A 59 0.47 -5.60 4.75
C GLY A 59 -0.20 -4.77 5.86
N GLY A 60 0.33 -4.73 7.09
CA GLY A 60 -0.19 -3.86 8.16
C GLY A 60 -1.61 -4.22 8.65
N ILE A 61 -2.01 -5.49 8.47
CA ILE A 61 -3.33 -6.03 8.82
C ILE A 61 -3.61 -5.84 10.31
N GLY A 62 -4.78 -5.29 10.66
CA GLY A 62 -5.18 -5.00 12.05
C GLY A 62 -4.54 -3.75 12.65
N GLY A 63 -3.22 -3.55 12.46
CA GLY A 63 -2.49 -2.42 13.05
C GLY A 63 -2.85 -1.08 12.43
N THR A 64 -2.73 -0.96 11.10
CA THR A 64 -3.08 0.28 10.39
C THR A 64 -4.58 0.53 10.42
N GLU A 65 -5.39 -0.52 10.35
CA GLU A 65 -6.84 -0.40 10.37
C GLU A 65 -7.35 0.16 11.70
N ALA A 66 -6.84 -0.38 12.82
CA ALA A 66 -7.21 0.10 14.14
C ALA A 66 -6.77 1.56 14.38
N THR A 67 -5.54 1.91 13.97
CA THR A 67 -5.05 3.30 14.11
C THR A 67 -5.81 4.27 13.22
N MET A 68 -6.14 3.90 11.98
CA MET A 68 -6.86 4.79 11.07
C MET A 68 -8.30 5.01 11.53
N VAL A 69 -8.99 3.96 11.99
CA VAL A 69 -10.34 4.08 12.57
C VAL A 69 -10.32 4.91 13.84
N ALA A 70 -9.33 4.69 14.73
CA ALA A 70 -9.19 5.49 15.94
C ALA A 70 -8.99 6.97 15.63
N MET A 71 -8.08 7.30 14.72
CA MET A 71 -7.81 8.70 14.35
C MET A 71 -8.97 9.37 13.63
N LEU A 72 -9.68 8.68 12.73
CA LEU A 72 -10.89 9.23 12.08
C LEU A 72 -12.00 9.55 13.10
N ARG A 73 -12.11 8.74 14.16
CA ARG A 73 -13.09 8.98 15.23
C ARG A 73 -12.67 10.11 16.17
N GLU A 74 -11.40 10.16 16.55
CA GLU A 74 -10.89 11.14 17.52
C GLU A 74 -10.63 12.52 16.90
N ILE A 75 -10.12 12.58 15.67
CA ILE A 75 -9.72 13.82 14.99
C ILE A 75 -10.85 14.36 14.11
N SER A 76 -11.44 13.51 13.29
CA SER A 76 -12.47 13.92 12.31
C SER A 76 -13.89 13.70 12.81
N HIS A 77 -14.08 13.21 14.04
CA HIS A 77 -15.38 12.92 14.65
C HIS A 77 -16.32 12.06 13.79
N THR A 78 -15.74 11.27 12.88
CA THR A 78 -16.48 10.43 11.95
C THR A 78 -17.16 9.29 12.68
N GLY A 79 -18.39 8.95 12.27
CA GLY A 79 -19.13 7.82 12.83
C GLY A 79 -18.33 6.51 12.72
N ALA A 80 -18.38 5.66 13.75
CA ALA A 80 -17.57 4.43 13.81
C ALA A 80 -17.79 3.48 12.62
N ALA A 81 -19.01 3.43 12.08
CA ALA A 81 -19.34 2.63 10.90
C ALA A 81 -18.72 3.23 9.62
N VAL A 82 -18.71 4.55 9.46
CA VAL A 82 -18.14 5.22 8.29
C VAL A 82 -16.61 5.11 8.33
N ALA A 83 -16.00 5.32 9.50
CA ALA A 83 -14.54 5.22 9.67
C ALA A 83 -14.02 3.81 9.32
N SER A 84 -14.71 2.75 9.76
CA SER A 84 -14.31 1.37 9.45
C SER A 84 -14.52 1.02 7.98
N LEU A 85 -15.66 1.40 7.39
CA LEU A 85 -15.93 1.18 5.97
C LEU A 85 -14.94 1.93 5.08
N ALA A 86 -14.66 3.21 5.38
CA ALA A 86 -13.69 4.00 4.64
C ALA A 86 -12.29 3.39 4.68
N THR A 87 -11.91 2.86 5.84
CA THR A 87 -10.63 2.17 6.04
C THR A 87 -10.52 0.90 5.20
N VAL A 88 -11.51 0.01 5.30
CA VAL A 88 -11.52 -1.27 4.57
C VAL A 88 -11.61 -1.05 3.05
N LEU A 89 -12.43 -0.11 2.59
CA LEU A 89 -12.55 0.22 1.17
C LEU A 89 -11.23 0.76 0.61
N THR A 90 -10.59 1.69 1.31
CA THR A 90 -9.30 2.25 0.88
C THR A 90 -8.25 1.14 0.76
N ARG A 91 -8.19 0.23 1.73
CA ARG A 91 -7.28 -0.93 1.75
C ARG A 91 -7.56 -1.93 0.62
N MET A 92 -8.83 -2.24 0.36
CA MET A 92 -9.27 -3.11 -0.74
C MET A 92 -8.81 -2.57 -2.10
N VAL A 93 -8.97 -1.26 -2.30
CA VAL A 93 -8.64 -0.63 -3.59
C VAL A 93 -7.13 -0.50 -3.81
N THR A 94 -6.32 -0.28 -2.78
CA THR A 94 -4.88 -0.05 -2.96
C THR A 94 -4.04 -1.32 -2.92
N LEU A 95 -4.28 -2.22 -1.95
CA LEU A 95 -3.48 -3.43 -1.78
C LEU A 95 -3.98 -4.60 -2.63
N TRP A 96 -5.28 -4.87 -2.60
CA TRP A 96 -5.83 -6.06 -3.25
C TRP A 96 -5.93 -5.92 -4.77
N PHE A 97 -6.08 -4.71 -5.28
CA PHE A 97 -5.98 -4.44 -6.71
C PHE A 97 -4.56 -4.69 -7.24
N ALA A 98 -3.54 -4.16 -6.55
CA ALA A 98 -2.14 -4.40 -6.89
C ALA A 98 -1.77 -5.90 -6.79
N ALA A 99 -2.23 -6.58 -5.74
CA ALA A 99 -2.02 -8.03 -5.58
C ALA A 99 -2.71 -8.82 -6.70
N ALA A 100 -3.95 -8.49 -7.05
CA ALA A 100 -4.68 -9.13 -8.14
C ALA A 100 -3.98 -8.95 -9.49
N ILE A 101 -3.46 -7.75 -9.78
CA ILE A 101 -2.63 -7.51 -10.96
C ILE A 101 -1.35 -8.34 -10.92
N GLY A 102 -0.68 -8.42 -9.76
CA GLY A 102 0.52 -9.25 -9.60
C GLY A 102 0.25 -10.73 -9.86
N PHE A 103 -0.83 -11.28 -9.31
CA PHE A 103 -1.26 -12.65 -9.59
C PHE A 103 -1.65 -12.86 -11.05
N ALA A 104 -2.37 -11.92 -11.66
CA ALA A 104 -2.68 -11.97 -13.08
C ALA A 104 -1.40 -11.98 -13.92
N ALA A 105 -0.42 -11.13 -13.61
CA ALA A 105 0.86 -11.09 -14.32
C ALA A 105 1.62 -12.41 -14.21
N LEU A 106 1.66 -13.05 -13.03
CA LEU A 106 2.28 -14.37 -12.85
C LEU A 106 1.53 -15.47 -13.62
N PHE A 107 0.20 -15.38 -13.69
CA PHE A 107 -0.63 -16.36 -14.38
C PHE A 107 -0.52 -16.23 -15.91
N PHE A 108 -0.49 -15.00 -16.44
CA PHE A 108 -0.40 -14.72 -17.87
C PHE A 108 1.02 -14.75 -18.42
N CYS A 109 2.02 -14.45 -17.58
CA CYS A 109 3.44 -14.52 -17.90
C CYS A 109 4.11 -15.48 -16.91
N PRO A 110 4.06 -16.80 -17.15
CA PRO A 110 4.93 -17.73 -16.45
C PRO A 110 6.38 -17.33 -16.80
N LEU A 111 7.06 -16.71 -15.84
CA LEU A 111 8.44 -16.26 -16.00
C LEU A 111 9.33 -17.47 -16.33
N PRO A 112 10.11 -17.45 -17.43
CA PRO A 112 11.10 -18.49 -17.74
C PRO A 112 12.31 -18.48 -16.79
N VAL A 113 12.19 -17.86 -15.63
CA VAL A 113 13.22 -17.74 -14.58
C VAL A 113 13.76 -19.10 -14.15
N SER A 114 13.00 -20.19 -14.30
CA SER A 114 13.52 -21.54 -14.04
C SER A 114 14.61 -21.98 -15.02
N GLU A 115 14.51 -21.64 -16.31
CA GLU A 115 15.49 -22.07 -17.32
C GLU A 115 16.82 -21.31 -17.23
N GLU A 116 16.79 -20.00 -16.95
CA GLU A 116 18.01 -19.19 -16.80
C GLU A 116 18.78 -19.56 -15.52
N VAL A 117 18.08 -19.77 -14.39
CA VAL A 117 18.70 -20.16 -13.12
C VAL A 117 19.30 -21.57 -13.19
N GLU A 118 18.62 -22.51 -13.86
CA GLU A 118 19.10 -23.88 -14.01
C GLU A 118 20.30 -23.98 -14.96
N ALA A 119 20.35 -23.13 -16.01
CA ALA A 119 21.49 -23.02 -16.92
C ALA A 119 22.75 -22.45 -16.23
N ASP A 120 22.59 -21.45 -15.36
CA ASP A 120 23.71 -20.86 -14.62
C ASP A 120 24.26 -21.82 -13.54
N MET A 121 23.38 -22.53 -12.83
CA MET A 121 23.78 -23.56 -11.86
C MET A 121 24.56 -24.71 -12.52
N LYS A 122 24.19 -25.09 -13.74
CA LYS A 122 24.88 -26.14 -14.50
C LYS A 122 26.27 -25.69 -14.96
N LYS A 123 26.41 -24.44 -15.41
CA LYS A 123 27.72 -23.85 -15.76
C LYS A 123 28.67 -23.78 -14.57
N GLU A 124 28.17 -23.48 -13.38
CA GLU A 124 28.99 -23.43 -12.16
C GLU A 124 29.48 -24.83 -11.75
N ASN A 125 28.62 -25.86 -11.84
CA ASN A 125 29.00 -27.25 -11.54
C ASN A 125 29.95 -27.88 -12.57
N GLU A 126 29.91 -27.48 -13.84
CA GLU A 126 30.87 -27.95 -14.86
C GLU A 126 32.23 -27.21 -14.78
N ALA A 127 32.30 -26.10 -14.04
CA ALA A 127 33.52 -25.32 -13.84
C ALA A 127 34.30 -25.71 -12.56
N LEU A 128 33.76 -26.62 -11.75
CA LEU A 128 34.39 -27.21 -10.55
C LEU A 128 34.89 -28.64 -10.83
#